data_AF-A0A3P6FU55-F1
#
_entry.id   AF-A0A3P6FU55-F1
#
_cell.length_a   1.000
_cell.length_b   1.000
_cell.length_c   1.000
_cell.angle_alpha   90.00
_cell.angle_beta   90.00
_cell.angle_gamma   90.00
#
_symmetry.space_group_name_H-M   'P 1'
#
loop_
_entity.id
_entity.type
_entity.pdbx_description
1 polymer ?
#
loop_
_entity_poly.entity_id
_entity_poly.type
_entity_poly.pdbx_seq_one_letter_code
_entity_poly.pdbx_strand_id
1 'polypeptide(L)'
;MAFLSAVKLQGRPPSISSNLNPNPKHVGSDSVSLDVSIPDSERKTRKFSSKLSRWNRARTLRSGVKVDRTINNESNSTTGPIVNIPDISTVESDVSSINGDHETDFTAAKSIYIVSDGTGWTAEHAVNAALGQFDYCLVDRGCPVNTHLFSGIEDRETLMEIIKQAAIEGAMVMYTLADPSMAEAAMRACKLWSISSLDILGPITDAISSHLGANPSGLSRGVLNSSLNEDYFKRIEAIEFTIKHDDGALPENLEKADIVLVGVSRTGKTPLSTYLAQKGYKVSNVPIVNGVDLPRTLFEVDSRKVFGLMINPVVLQGIREARAKSLGLGSGFEIKYSELRSVREELEHAKRIFAENPSWPVIEVTERAIEETAAVVLRLYDERQSNRAMPRISKCY
;
A
#
# COMPACT_ATOMS: atom_id res chain seq x y z
N MET A 1 -14.90 67.50 -18.43
CA MET A 1 -15.95 68.23 -17.71
C MET A 1 -16.13 67.58 -16.34
N ALA A 2 -16.07 68.41 -15.29
CA ALA A 2 -16.50 68.22 -13.88
C ALA A 2 -16.08 66.92 -13.14
N PHE A 3 -15.09 66.93 -12.24
CA PHE A 3 -15.15 67.32 -10.80
C PHE A 3 -16.14 66.47 -9.97
N LEU A 4 -15.90 65.99 -8.75
CA LEU A 4 -14.73 65.80 -7.86
C LEU A 4 -15.31 65.10 -6.60
N SER A 5 -14.50 64.34 -5.88
CA SER A 5 -14.47 64.23 -4.40
C SER A 5 -14.76 62.88 -3.74
N ALA A 6 -13.76 62.54 -2.92
CA ALA A 6 -13.65 61.47 -1.95
C ALA A 6 -14.63 61.61 -0.77
N VAL A 7 -14.72 60.55 0.06
CA VAL A 7 -14.52 60.59 1.52
C VAL A 7 -14.30 59.17 2.07
N LYS A 8 -13.20 59.01 2.80
CA LYS A 8 -12.83 57.93 3.73
C LYS A 8 -13.73 58.03 4.97
N LEU A 9 -14.18 56.92 5.55
CA LEU A 9 -14.35 56.81 7.02
C LEU A 9 -14.39 55.35 7.48
N GLN A 10 -13.62 55.10 8.52
CA GLN A 10 -13.40 53.85 9.24
C GLN A 10 -14.63 53.47 10.08
N GLY A 11 -14.92 52.17 10.17
CA GLY A 11 -15.82 51.58 11.16
C GLY A 11 -15.34 50.20 11.58
N ARG A 12 -14.87 50.07 12.82
CA ARG A 12 -14.40 48.83 13.47
C ARG A 12 -15.53 47.80 13.60
N PRO A 13 -15.23 46.48 13.58
CA PRO A 13 -16.16 45.46 14.03
C PRO A 13 -16.23 45.40 15.57
N PRO A 14 -17.39 45.09 16.18
CA PRO A 14 -17.48 44.91 17.62
C PRO A 14 -16.91 43.56 18.07
N SER A 15 -16.19 43.63 19.19
CA SER A 15 -15.62 42.55 19.98
C SER A 15 -16.69 41.70 20.67
N ILE A 16 -16.61 40.37 20.54
CA ILE A 16 -17.32 39.44 21.43
C ILE A 16 -16.36 39.05 22.56
N SER A 17 -16.68 39.53 23.75
CA SER A 17 -16.00 39.25 25.01
C SER A 17 -16.40 37.89 25.58
N SER A 18 -15.37 37.19 26.03
CA SER A 18 -15.34 36.10 26.99
C SER A 18 -16.27 36.27 28.20
N ASN A 19 -16.94 35.18 28.60
CA ASN A 19 -17.34 34.96 30.00
C ASN A 19 -16.93 33.56 30.44
N LEU A 20 -15.81 33.54 31.17
CA LEU A 20 -15.41 32.50 32.11
C LEU A 20 -16.29 32.61 33.36
N ASN A 21 -16.68 31.49 33.96
CA ASN A 21 -16.99 31.47 35.39
C ASN A 21 -16.43 30.18 36.03
N PRO A 22 -15.98 30.23 37.31
CA PRO A 22 -14.97 29.34 37.83
C PRO A 22 -15.49 28.29 38.82
N ASN A 23 -14.64 27.26 39.02
CA ASN A 23 -14.66 26.30 40.11
C ASN A 23 -14.68 26.96 41.51
N PRO A 24 -15.28 26.30 42.52
CA PRO A 24 -14.85 26.45 43.91
C PRO A 24 -13.96 25.28 44.35
N LYS A 25 -12.97 25.65 45.18
CA LYS A 25 -11.89 24.85 45.76
C LYS A 25 -12.41 23.93 46.88
N HIS A 26 -11.86 22.72 46.98
CA HIS A 26 -11.93 21.87 48.17
C HIS A 26 -10.71 22.09 49.07
N VAL A 27 -10.98 22.20 50.37
CA VAL A 27 -10.06 22.32 51.51
C VAL A 27 -9.45 20.94 51.83
N GLY A 28 -8.22 20.96 52.37
CA GLY A 28 -7.39 19.78 52.57
C GLY A 28 -7.56 19.01 53.89
N SER A 29 -6.77 17.92 53.92
CA SER A 29 -6.22 17.13 55.03
C SER A 29 -7.17 16.60 56.11
N ASP A 30 -7.27 15.27 56.19
CA ASP A 30 -6.97 14.54 57.42
C ASP A 30 -6.52 13.10 57.12
N SER A 31 -5.42 12.73 57.78
CA SER A 31 -4.79 11.42 57.80
C SER A 31 -5.48 10.51 58.80
N VAL A 32 -5.91 9.31 58.38
CA VAL A 32 -6.14 8.18 59.29
C VAL A 32 -5.62 6.90 58.64
N SER A 33 -4.56 6.38 59.25
CA SER A 33 -4.01 5.03 59.11
C SER A 33 -4.97 4.00 59.73
N LEU A 34 -5.31 2.95 58.98
CA LEU A 34 -5.86 1.71 59.53
C LEU A 34 -5.27 0.51 58.78
N ASP A 35 -4.38 -0.20 59.46
CA ASP A 35 -3.99 -1.58 59.21
C ASP A 35 -5.21 -2.50 59.38
N VAL A 36 -5.58 -3.30 58.37
CA VAL A 36 -6.22 -4.61 58.56
C VAL A 36 -5.90 -5.54 57.37
N SER A 37 -5.06 -6.52 57.67
CA SER A 37 -5.08 -7.95 57.28
C SER A 37 -5.86 -8.38 56.02
N ILE A 38 -5.13 -8.92 55.04
CA ILE A 38 -5.65 -9.76 53.95
C ILE A 38 -5.85 -11.19 54.45
N PRO A 39 -7.02 -11.84 54.26
CA PRO A 39 -7.08 -13.28 54.13
C PRO A 39 -7.18 -13.68 52.65
N ASP A 40 -6.37 -14.67 52.29
CA ASP A 40 -6.37 -15.36 51.00
C ASP A 40 -7.78 -15.78 50.57
N SER A 41 -8.17 -15.44 49.34
CA SER A 41 -9.25 -16.15 48.64
C SER A 41 -8.89 -16.38 47.17
N GLU A 42 -8.79 -17.67 46.87
CA GLU A 42 -8.74 -18.38 45.61
C GLU A 42 -9.09 -17.59 44.33
N ARG A 43 -8.10 -17.45 43.44
CA ARG A 43 -8.30 -17.05 42.04
C ARG A 43 -9.12 -18.11 41.30
N LYS A 44 -10.43 -17.87 41.14
CA LYS A 44 -11.27 -18.55 40.14
C LYS A 44 -10.75 -18.25 38.73
N THR A 45 -10.25 -19.28 38.04
CA THR A 45 -9.90 -19.25 36.62
C THR A 45 -11.18 -19.05 35.79
N ARG A 46 -11.33 -17.86 35.20
CA ARG A 46 -12.40 -17.58 34.22
C ARG A 46 -12.14 -18.43 32.96
N LYS A 47 -12.94 -19.48 32.75
CA LYS A 47 -12.97 -20.25 31.51
C LYS A 47 -13.47 -19.35 30.37
N PHE A 48 -12.58 -18.95 29.46
CA PHE A 48 -12.96 -18.35 28.18
C PHE A 48 -13.72 -19.36 27.32
N SER A 49 -14.74 -18.93 26.57
CA SER A 49 -15.53 -19.83 25.72
C SER A 49 -14.65 -20.49 24.64
N SER A 50 -14.89 -21.76 24.36
CA SER A 50 -14.14 -22.56 23.37
C SER A 50 -14.19 -21.95 21.95
N LYS A 51 -15.27 -21.22 21.63
CA LYS A 51 -15.45 -20.48 20.39
C LYS A 51 -14.47 -19.30 20.27
N LEU A 52 -14.32 -18.49 21.34
CA LEU A 52 -13.37 -17.38 21.35
C LEU A 52 -11.92 -17.85 21.25
N SER A 53 -11.58 -19.00 21.85
CA SER A 53 -10.25 -19.60 21.75
C SER A 53 -9.90 -19.99 20.31
N ARG A 54 -10.87 -20.46 19.51
CA ARG A 54 -10.65 -20.81 18.09
C ARG A 54 -10.45 -19.56 17.22
N TRP A 55 -11.22 -18.50 17.44
CA TRP A 55 -11.03 -17.21 16.75
C TRP A 55 -9.70 -16.55 17.10
N ASN A 56 -9.26 -16.62 18.36
CA ASN A 56 -7.95 -16.14 18.78
C ASN A 56 -6.82 -16.92 18.09
N ARG A 57 -6.94 -18.26 17.98
CA ARG A 57 -5.96 -19.08 17.23
C ARG A 57 -5.94 -18.74 15.75
N ALA A 58 -7.10 -18.55 15.12
CA ALA A 58 -7.20 -18.12 13.72
C ALA A 58 -6.56 -16.74 13.48
N ARG A 59 -6.62 -15.84 14.47
CA ARG A 59 -5.94 -14.54 14.49
C ARG A 59 -4.43 -14.66 14.60
N THR A 60 -3.89 -15.48 15.51
CA THR A 60 -2.43 -15.69 15.64
C THR A 60 -1.82 -16.23 14.34
N LEU A 61 -2.54 -17.09 13.62
CA LEU A 61 -2.13 -17.60 12.30
C LEU A 61 -2.11 -16.53 11.21
N ARG A 62 -2.79 -15.40 11.43
CA ARG A 62 -2.97 -14.29 10.48
C ARG A 62 -2.03 -13.12 10.76
N SER A 63 -1.91 -12.69 12.01
CA SER A 63 -1.13 -11.51 12.42
C SER A 63 0.38 -11.74 12.52
N GLY A 64 0.86 -12.99 12.62
CA GLY A 64 2.30 -13.27 12.72
C GLY A 64 2.95 -12.76 14.01
N VAL A 65 2.17 -12.31 14.99
CA VAL A 65 2.68 -11.81 16.27
C VAL A 65 2.99 -12.98 17.21
N LYS A 66 4.25 -13.06 17.62
CA LYS A 66 4.75 -13.98 18.63
C LYS A 66 4.15 -13.60 19.99
N VAL A 67 3.48 -14.54 20.67
CA VAL A 67 3.06 -14.36 22.06
C VAL A 67 4.25 -14.73 22.94
N ASP A 68 5.14 -13.78 23.20
CA ASP A 68 6.17 -13.95 24.21
C ASP A 68 5.70 -13.35 25.54
N ARG A 69 5.51 -14.22 26.53
CA ARG A 69 5.58 -13.87 27.96
C ARG A 69 6.23 -15.05 28.71
N THR A 70 7.46 -14.84 29.14
CA THR A 70 7.81 -14.78 30.57
C THR A 70 9.18 -14.13 30.73
N ILE A 71 9.21 -13.11 31.58
CA ILE A 71 10.39 -12.43 32.09
C ILE A 71 11.19 -13.43 32.92
N ASN A 72 12.50 -13.52 32.67
CA ASN A 72 13.48 -13.84 33.70
C ASN A 72 14.77 -13.09 33.39
N ASN A 73 15.15 -12.23 34.34
CA ASN A 73 16.43 -11.57 34.43
C ASN A 73 17.52 -12.61 34.62
N GLU A 74 18.64 -12.48 33.91
CA GLU A 74 19.96 -12.66 34.52
C GLU A 74 21.05 -12.06 33.62
N SER A 75 21.81 -11.18 34.25
CA SER A 75 23.06 -10.57 33.80
C SER A 75 24.19 -11.62 33.75
N ASN A 76 25.07 -11.54 32.74
CA ASN A 76 26.52 -11.46 32.98
C ASN A 76 27.34 -11.24 31.72
N SER A 77 28.34 -10.38 31.91
CA SER A 77 29.47 -10.02 31.07
C SER A 77 30.40 -11.19 30.76
N THR A 78 31.02 -11.21 29.57
CA THR A 78 32.46 -11.53 29.40
C THR A 78 32.98 -11.19 28.00
N THR A 79 34.28 -10.91 27.96
CA THR A 79 35.08 -10.13 27.01
C THR A 79 35.95 -10.98 26.06
N GLY A 80 36.04 -10.55 24.78
CA GLY A 80 37.21 -10.62 23.86
C GLY A 80 37.67 -11.99 23.31
N PRO A 81 38.60 -12.06 22.31
CA PRO A 81 39.29 -11.00 21.52
C PRO A 81 39.06 -11.11 19.98
N ILE A 82 38.98 -10.03 19.20
CA ILE A 82 40.04 -9.31 18.44
C ILE A 82 41.02 -10.20 17.66
N VAL A 83 40.93 -10.18 16.31
CA VAL A 83 41.95 -10.70 15.37
C VAL A 83 42.41 -9.55 14.47
N ASN A 84 43.73 -9.41 14.38
CA ASN A 84 44.49 -8.35 13.72
C ASN A 84 44.51 -8.44 12.19
N ILE A 85 44.54 -7.25 11.58
CA ILE A 85 44.90 -6.94 10.19
C ILE A 85 46.44 -6.77 10.12
N PRO A 86 47.11 -7.12 9.00
CA PRO A 86 48.34 -6.48 8.62
C PRO A 86 48.15 -5.58 7.39
N ASP A 87 48.50 -4.30 7.57
CA ASP A 87 48.84 -3.34 6.52
C ASP A 87 50.12 -3.76 5.81
N ILE A 88 50.17 -3.64 4.47
CA ILE A 88 51.40 -3.34 3.73
C ILE A 88 51.05 -2.36 2.60
N SER A 89 51.70 -1.21 2.65
CA SER A 89 51.79 -0.19 1.63
C SER A 89 53.07 -0.39 0.81
N THR A 90 53.01 -0.17 -0.51
CA THR A 90 54.04 0.35 -1.46
C THR A 90 53.63 -0.08 -2.89
N VAL A 91 53.16 0.80 -3.80
CA VAL A 91 53.81 1.86 -4.61
C VAL A 91 54.16 1.35 -6.04
N GLU A 92 53.83 2.20 -7.03
CA GLU A 92 54.11 2.18 -8.50
C GLU A 92 53.14 1.36 -9.38
N SER A 93 52.28 1.97 -10.22
CA SER A 93 52.50 2.78 -11.44
C SER A 93 53.11 2.00 -12.60
N ASP A 94 52.26 1.47 -13.48
CA ASP A 94 52.65 1.17 -14.86
C ASP A 94 51.49 1.44 -15.81
N VAL A 95 51.72 2.43 -16.66
CA VAL A 95 50.94 2.73 -17.86
C VAL A 95 51.47 1.83 -18.96
N SER A 96 50.64 0.93 -19.48
CA SER A 96 50.91 0.30 -20.77
C SER A 96 49.65 0.29 -21.63
N SER A 97 49.79 0.92 -22.79
CA SER A 97 48.84 1.00 -23.88
C SER A 97 48.53 -0.39 -24.44
N ILE A 98 47.25 -0.72 -24.57
CA ILE A 98 46.78 -1.83 -25.41
C ILE A 98 45.75 -1.28 -26.39
N ASN A 99 46.16 -1.17 -27.65
CA ASN A 99 45.26 -1.16 -28.80
C ASN A 99 44.91 -2.62 -29.11
N GLY A 100 43.62 -2.93 -29.24
CA GLY A 100 43.16 -4.22 -29.77
C GLY A 100 41.76 -4.57 -29.31
N ASP A 101 40.88 -4.72 -30.30
CA ASP A 101 39.61 -5.47 -30.28
C ASP A 101 38.35 -4.75 -29.76
N HIS A 102 37.56 -4.26 -30.73
CA HIS A 102 36.13 -4.03 -30.57
C HIS A 102 35.41 -5.39 -30.44
N GLU A 103 35.49 -6.01 -29.26
CA GLU A 103 34.43 -6.88 -28.78
C GLU A 103 33.34 -5.98 -28.18
N THR A 104 32.20 -5.87 -28.87
CA THR A 104 31.01 -5.26 -28.28
C THR A 104 30.57 -6.11 -27.10
N ASP A 105 30.89 -5.62 -25.90
CA ASP A 105 30.47 -6.16 -24.61
C ASP A 105 28.94 -6.18 -24.52
N PHE A 106 28.34 -7.34 -24.79
CA PHE A 106 26.99 -7.69 -24.34
C PHE A 106 27.18 -8.10 -22.87
N THR A 107 26.78 -7.34 -21.84
CA THR A 107 25.52 -6.61 -21.68
C THR A 107 25.63 -5.58 -20.54
N ALA A 108 26.07 -4.35 -20.80
CA ALA A 108 25.81 -3.26 -19.86
C ALA A 108 24.30 -2.99 -19.83
N ALA A 109 23.69 -2.98 -18.63
CA ALA A 109 22.26 -2.74 -18.49
C ALA A 109 21.89 -1.37 -19.06
N LYS A 110 20.84 -1.32 -19.90
CA LYS A 110 20.36 -0.06 -20.47
C LYS A 110 19.65 0.75 -19.40
N SER A 111 19.96 2.03 -19.30
CA SER A 111 19.37 2.90 -18.28
C SER A 111 18.16 3.69 -18.83
N ILE A 112 17.13 3.82 -18.00
CA ILE A 112 15.98 4.68 -18.21
C ILE A 112 15.91 5.66 -17.03
N TYR A 113 16.09 6.94 -17.32
CA TYR A 113 15.95 8.03 -16.38
C TYR A 113 14.49 8.48 -16.37
N ILE A 114 13.90 8.52 -15.19
CA ILE A 114 12.52 8.93 -14.95
C ILE A 114 12.57 10.25 -14.20
N VAL A 115 12.13 11.34 -14.83
CA VAL A 115 12.28 12.70 -14.29
C VAL A 115 10.92 13.34 -14.05
N SER A 116 10.70 13.90 -12.86
CA SER A 116 9.41 14.52 -12.50
C SER A 116 9.60 15.76 -11.64
N ASP A 117 8.80 16.79 -11.91
CA ASP A 117 8.62 17.97 -11.04
C ASP A 117 7.73 17.67 -9.81
N GLY A 118 7.19 16.46 -9.72
CA GLY A 118 6.45 15.95 -8.58
C GLY A 118 7.13 14.71 -7.99
N THR A 119 6.35 13.67 -7.71
CA THR A 119 6.87 12.44 -7.11
C THR A 119 7.48 11.47 -8.12
N GLY A 120 7.11 11.56 -9.39
CA GLY A 120 7.53 10.64 -10.46
C GLY A 120 6.85 9.27 -10.48
N TRP A 121 5.98 8.96 -9.51
CA TRP A 121 5.24 7.69 -9.48
C TRP A 121 4.40 7.44 -10.74
N THR A 122 3.83 8.48 -11.35
CA THR A 122 3.04 8.33 -12.59
C THR A 122 3.92 7.86 -13.76
N ALA A 123 5.09 8.48 -13.91
CA ALA A 123 6.05 8.12 -14.94
C ALA A 123 6.57 6.70 -14.71
N GLU A 124 6.95 6.38 -13.47
CA GLU A 124 7.42 5.05 -13.09
C GLU A 124 6.37 3.95 -13.36
N HIS A 125 5.11 4.18 -13.00
CA HIS A 125 4.04 3.22 -13.32
C HIS A 125 3.88 3.00 -14.82
N ALA A 126 3.95 4.07 -15.62
CA ALA A 126 3.85 3.96 -17.07
C ALA A 126 5.05 3.18 -17.66
N VAL A 127 6.26 3.44 -17.15
CA VAL A 127 7.47 2.71 -17.54
C VAL A 127 7.37 1.23 -17.18
N ASN A 128 7.00 0.91 -15.95
CA ASN A 128 6.84 -0.49 -15.51
C ASN A 128 5.78 -1.23 -16.32
N ALA A 129 4.65 -0.58 -16.64
CA ALA A 129 3.62 -1.16 -17.49
C ALA A 129 4.13 -1.43 -18.92
N ALA A 130 4.94 -0.53 -19.49
CA ALA A 130 5.55 -0.71 -20.80
C ALA A 130 6.62 -1.82 -20.79
N LEU A 131 7.43 -1.90 -19.74
CA LEU A 131 8.47 -2.93 -19.58
C LEU A 131 7.89 -4.34 -19.53
N GLY A 132 6.67 -4.53 -19.00
CA GLY A 132 5.97 -5.81 -19.03
C GLY A 132 5.73 -6.38 -20.44
N GLN A 133 5.78 -5.57 -21.49
CA GLN A 133 5.74 -6.06 -22.88
C GLN A 133 7.04 -6.75 -23.33
N PHE A 134 8.10 -6.66 -22.53
CA PHE A 134 9.43 -7.18 -22.81
C PHE A 134 9.87 -8.28 -21.82
N ASP A 135 8.94 -8.84 -21.04
CA ASP A 135 9.21 -9.90 -20.05
C ASP A 135 10.01 -11.07 -20.65
N TYR A 136 9.71 -11.46 -21.90
CA TYR A 136 10.42 -12.53 -22.62
C TYR A 136 11.93 -12.29 -22.74
N CYS A 137 12.37 -11.04 -22.75
CA CYS A 137 13.78 -10.66 -22.91
C CYS A 137 14.41 -10.23 -21.57
N LEU A 138 13.60 -9.71 -20.63
CA LEU A 138 14.04 -9.33 -19.29
C LEU A 138 14.32 -10.56 -18.41
N VAL A 139 13.49 -11.60 -18.48
CA VAL A 139 13.63 -12.83 -17.66
C VAL A 139 14.90 -13.59 -18.01
N ASP A 140 15.20 -13.72 -19.29
CA ASP A 140 16.41 -14.40 -19.79
C ASP A 140 17.67 -13.50 -19.72
N ARG A 141 17.56 -12.29 -19.14
CA ARG A 141 18.59 -11.25 -19.08
C ARG A 141 19.19 -10.89 -20.45
N GLY A 142 18.44 -11.10 -21.55
CA GLY A 142 18.86 -10.72 -22.90
C GLY A 142 18.90 -9.20 -23.11
N CYS A 143 18.13 -8.45 -22.33
CA CYS A 143 18.11 -6.99 -22.36
C CYS A 143 17.92 -6.40 -20.95
N PRO A 144 18.95 -6.43 -20.09
CA PRO A 144 18.83 -5.86 -18.75
C PRO A 144 18.55 -4.36 -18.80
N VAL A 145 17.60 -3.89 -17.98
CA VAL A 145 17.19 -2.49 -17.88
C VAL A 145 17.27 -2.02 -16.43
N ASN A 146 17.86 -0.84 -16.22
CA ASN A 146 17.87 -0.14 -14.94
C ASN A 146 17.01 1.12 -15.03
N THR A 147 16.18 1.37 -14.02
CA THR A 147 15.40 2.62 -13.91
C THR A 147 15.99 3.52 -12.81
N HIS A 148 16.05 4.82 -13.08
CA HIS A 148 16.58 5.83 -12.15
C HIS A 148 15.54 6.94 -11.99
N LEU A 149 14.98 7.08 -10.78
CA LEU A 149 13.93 8.05 -10.49
C LEU A 149 14.51 9.35 -9.91
N PHE A 150 14.21 10.47 -10.57
CA PHE A 150 14.52 11.83 -10.14
C PHE A 150 13.22 12.59 -9.88
N SER A 151 12.89 12.78 -8.61
CA SER A 151 11.66 13.45 -8.16
C SER A 151 11.94 14.88 -7.70
N GLY A 152 10.93 15.76 -7.75
CA GLY A 152 11.00 17.12 -7.26
C GLY A 152 11.89 18.05 -8.09
N ILE A 153 12.00 17.80 -9.40
CA ILE A 153 12.83 18.60 -10.30
C ILE A 153 12.06 19.86 -10.74
N GLU A 154 12.22 20.93 -9.97
CA GLU A 154 11.50 22.19 -10.15
C GLU A 154 12.32 23.28 -10.84
N ASP A 155 13.64 23.10 -10.95
CA ASP A 155 14.54 24.10 -11.53
C ASP A 155 15.27 23.57 -12.77
N ARG A 156 15.61 24.51 -13.66
CA ARG A 156 16.23 24.21 -14.95
C ARG A 156 17.67 23.72 -14.81
N GLU A 157 18.40 24.15 -13.80
CA GLU A 157 19.82 23.83 -13.64
C GLU A 157 19.98 22.34 -13.32
N THR A 158 19.24 21.86 -12.33
CA THR A 158 19.16 20.43 -11.96
C THR A 158 18.69 19.58 -13.12
N LEU A 159 17.65 20.04 -13.86
CA LEU A 159 17.17 19.33 -15.05
C LEU A 159 18.27 19.16 -16.11
N MET A 160 19.07 20.21 -16.36
CA MET A 160 20.17 20.14 -17.33
C MET A 160 21.28 19.21 -16.86
N GLU A 161 21.59 19.18 -15.55
CA GLU A 161 22.57 18.25 -14.98
C GLU A 161 22.14 16.79 -15.15
N ILE A 162 20.87 16.47 -14.86
CA ILE A 162 20.31 15.14 -15.04
C ILE A 162 20.38 14.71 -16.51
N ILE A 163 19.99 15.58 -17.44
CA ILE A 163 20.02 15.28 -18.88
C ILE A 163 21.47 15.09 -19.35
N LYS A 164 22.41 15.90 -18.87
CA LYS A 164 23.83 15.74 -19.18
C LYS A 164 24.36 14.39 -18.67
N GLN A 165 23.98 13.99 -17.46
CA GLN A 165 24.35 12.69 -16.91
C GLN A 165 23.74 11.54 -17.72
N ALA A 166 22.47 11.66 -18.12
CA ALA A 166 21.81 10.69 -18.99
C ALA A 166 22.54 10.53 -20.33
N ALA A 167 23.09 11.60 -20.91
CA ALA A 167 23.91 11.51 -22.12
C ALA A 167 25.21 10.74 -21.89
N ILE A 168 25.90 10.98 -20.77
CA ILE A 168 27.15 10.28 -20.42
C ILE A 168 26.89 8.78 -20.27
N GLU A 169 25.75 8.40 -19.69
CA GLU A 169 25.37 7.00 -19.46
C GLU A 169 24.63 6.36 -20.64
N GLY A 170 24.32 7.12 -21.70
CA GLY A 170 23.50 6.64 -22.82
C GLY A 170 22.07 6.24 -22.41
N ALA A 171 21.53 6.88 -21.37
CA ALA A 171 20.23 6.57 -20.81
C ALA A 171 19.09 7.24 -21.58
N MET A 172 17.96 6.56 -21.74
CA MET A 172 16.71 7.17 -22.23
C MET A 172 16.12 8.06 -21.13
N VAL A 173 15.53 9.21 -21.48
CA VAL A 173 14.90 10.12 -20.50
C VAL A 173 13.38 10.16 -20.69
N MET A 174 12.64 9.63 -19.74
CA MET A 174 11.18 9.74 -19.71
C MET A 174 10.78 10.71 -18.60
N TYR A 175 9.92 11.67 -18.91
CA TYR A 175 9.63 12.75 -17.96
C TYR A 175 8.16 13.13 -17.89
N THR A 176 7.81 13.76 -16.77
CA THR A 176 6.53 14.43 -16.52
C THR A 176 6.82 15.79 -15.91
N LEU A 177 6.69 16.85 -16.70
CA LEU A 177 6.95 18.22 -16.27
C LEU A 177 5.70 19.04 -16.59
N ALA A 178 5.06 19.61 -15.57
CA ALA A 178 3.82 20.37 -15.71
C ALA A 178 4.07 21.76 -16.31
N ASP A 179 5.21 22.39 -15.98
CA ASP A 179 5.60 23.65 -16.59
C ASP A 179 6.02 23.44 -18.06
N PRO A 180 5.31 24.03 -19.04
CA PRO A 180 5.66 23.91 -20.45
C PRO A 180 7.08 24.38 -20.77
N SER A 181 7.61 25.36 -20.03
CA SER A 181 8.95 25.90 -20.24
C SER A 181 10.04 24.87 -19.89
N MET A 182 9.82 24.12 -18.81
CA MET A 182 10.66 23.02 -18.35
C MET A 182 10.58 21.82 -19.30
N ALA A 183 9.37 21.46 -19.74
CA ALA A 183 9.16 20.39 -20.73
C ALA A 183 9.87 20.69 -22.06
N GLU A 184 9.76 21.93 -22.55
CA GLU A 184 10.44 22.36 -23.78
C GLU A 184 11.96 22.41 -23.60
N ALA A 185 12.45 22.85 -22.43
CA ALA A 185 13.87 22.81 -22.10
C ALA A 185 14.42 21.38 -22.10
N ALA A 186 13.70 20.43 -21.48
CA ALA A 186 14.06 19.01 -21.46
C ALA A 186 14.15 18.44 -22.88
N MET A 187 13.11 18.65 -23.70
CA MET A 187 13.06 18.19 -25.08
C MET A 187 14.22 18.75 -25.91
N ARG A 188 14.49 20.07 -25.82
CA ARG A 188 15.59 20.71 -26.56
C ARG A 188 16.95 20.19 -26.11
N ALA A 189 17.15 20.02 -24.80
CA ALA A 189 18.40 19.50 -24.27
C ALA A 189 18.62 18.04 -24.71
N CYS A 190 17.63 17.16 -24.55
CA CYS A 190 17.74 15.78 -25.00
C CYS A 190 18.05 15.69 -26.50
N LYS A 191 17.40 16.52 -27.33
CA LYS A 191 17.70 16.61 -28.78
C LYS A 191 19.13 17.06 -29.06
N LEU A 192 19.64 18.07 -28.33
CA LEU A 192 21.01 18.57 -28.49
C LEU A 192 22.05 17.48 -28.16
N TRP A 193 21.80 16.71 -27.09
CA TRP A 193 22.69 15.64 -26.63
C TRP A 193 22.42 14.29 -27.32
N SER A 194 21.53 14.24 -28.32
CA SER A 194 21.13 13.02 -29.04
C SER A 194 20.62 11.89 -28.13
N ILE A 195 19.92 12.27 -27.06
CA ILE A 195 19.29 11.35 -26.10
C ILE A 195 17.85 11.05 -26.54
N SER A 196 17.46 9.78 -26.49
CA SER A 196 16.06 9.40 -26.65
C SER A 196 15.23 9.89 -25.47
N SER A 197 14.19 10.70 -25.72
CA SER A 197 13.35 11.24 -24.65
C SER A 197 11.85 11.21 -24.96
N LEU A 198 11.01 11.10 -23.93
CA LEU A 198 9.56 11.13 -24.06
C LEU A 198 8.88 11.89 -22.90
N ASP A 199 7.99 12.83 -23.24
CA ASP A 199 7.02 13.38 -22.30
C ASP A 199 5.81 12.44 -22.20
N ILE A 200 5.60 11.87 -21.01
CA ILE A 200 4.51 10.91 -20.78
C ILE A 200 3.14 11.58 -20.65
N LEU A 201 3.08 12.76 -20.03
CA LEU A 201 1.80 13.40 -19.68
C LEU A 201 1.41 14.53 -20.60
N GLY A 202 2.33 15.13 -21.35
CA GLY A 202 2.05 16.21 -22.31
C GLY A 202 0.88 15.87 -23.26
N PRO A 203 0.97 14.77 -24.04
CA PRO A 203 -0.10 14.38 -24.96
C PRO A 203 -1.46 14.12 -24.30
N ILE A 204 -1.45 13.57 -23.08
CA ILE A 204 -2.67 13.29 -22.30
C ILE A 204 -3.29 14.61 -21.81
N THR A 205 -2.46 15.53 -21.35
CA THR A 205 -2.87 16.85 -20.85
C THR A 205 -3.46 17.68 -21.98
N ASP A 206 -2.85 17.66 -23.16
CA ASP A 206 -3.35 18.35 -24.35
C ASP A 206 -4.70 17.79 -24.80
N ALA A 207 -4.85 16.46 -24.82
CA ALA A 207 -6.12 15.82 -25.16
C ALA A 207 -7.25 16.19 -24.17
N ILE A 208 -6.96 16.20 -22.86
CA ILE A 208 -7.92 16.61 -21.83
C ILE A 208 -8.25 18.11 -21.97
N SER A 209 -7.24 18.96 -22.18
CA SER A 209 -7.42 20.40 -22.38
C SER A 209 -8.36 20.68 -23.56
N SER A 210 -8.12 20.02 -24.69
CA SER A 210 -8.98 20.13 -25.87
C SER A 210 -10.39 19.62 -25.62
N HIS A 211 -10.56 18.57 -24.82
CA HIS A 211 -11.88 18.01 -24.50
C HIS A 211 -12.67 18.90 -23.54
N LEU A 212 -12.00 19.50 -22.55
CA LEU A 212 -12.62 20.38 -21.55
C LEU A 212 -12.80 21.83 -22.05
N GLY A 213 -12.07 22.22 -23.10
CA GLY A 213 -12.03 23.61 -23.55
C GLY A 213 -11.33 24.55 -22.55
N ALA A 214 -10.41 24.01 -21.75
CA ALA A 214 -9.73 24.73 -20.68
C ALA A 214 -8.22 24.51 -20.75
N ASN A 215 -7.43 25.57 -20.53
CA ASN A 215 -5.97 25.48 -20.55
C ASN A 215 -5.43 24.80 -19.28
N PRO A 216 -4.35 24.00 -19.39
CA PRO A 216 -3.66 23.46 -18.22
C PRO A 216 -3.09 24.59 -17.35
N SER A 217 -3.00 24.37 -16.03
CA SER A 217 -2.47 25.37 -15.10
C SER A 217 -0.96 25.61 -15.27
N GLY A 218 -0.22 24.65 -15.83
CA GLY A 218 1.24 24.69 -15.91
C GLY A 218 1.96 24.55 -14.57
N LEU A 219 1.23 24.26 -13.49
CA LEU A 219 1.76 24.16 -12.13
C LEU A 219 1.92 22.68 -11.75
N SER A 220 3.06 22.35 -11.15
CA SER A 220 3.27 21.01 -10.60
C SER A 220 2.25 20.75 -9.47
N ARG A 221 1.86 19.49 -9.31
CA ARG A 221 0.91 19.07 -8.28
C ARG A 221 1.42 19.32 -6.84
N GLY A 222 2.72 19.55 -6.65
CA GLY A 222 3.32 19.89 -5.36
C GLY A 222 3.11 21.33 -4.92
N VAL A 223 3.02 22.27 -5.87
CA VAL A 223 2.88 23.72 -5.60
C VAL A 223 1.44 24.09 -5.22
N LEU A 224 0.46 23.41 -5.80
CA LEU A 224 -0.90 23.45 -5.30
C LEU A 224 -0.95 22.57 -4.06
N ASN A 225 -0.83 23.18 -2.88
CA ASN A 225 -1.37 22.64 -1.63
C ASN A 225 -2.85 22.33 -1.86
N SER A 226 -3.14 21.19 -2.51
CA SER A 226 -4.49 20.73 -2.70
C SER A 226 -4.99 20.50 -1.30
N SER A 227 -5.87 21.39 -0.85
CA SER A 227 -6.78 21.15 0.26
C SER A 227 -7.09 19.66 0.26
N LEU A 228 -6.72 18.94 1.32
CA LEU A 228 -6.95 17.50 1.42
C LEU A 228 -8.42 17.27 1.07
N ASN A 229 -8.67 16.78 -0.14
CA ASN A 229 -10.02 16.71 -0.70
C ASN A 229 -10.84 15.71 0.11
N GLU A 230 -12.17 15.80 0.03
CA GLU A 230 -13.07 14.82 0.65
C GLU A 230 -12.70 13.37 0.29
N ASP A 231 -12.26 13.15 -0.95
CA ASP A 231 -11.71 11.88 -1.43
C ASP A 231 -10.50 11.38 -0.63
N TYR A 232 -9.60 12.28 -0.22
CA TYR A 232 -8.45 11.91 0.60
C TYR A 232 -8.91 11.45 1.98
N PHE A 233 -9.77 12.21 2.64
CA PHE A 233 -10.31 11.83 3.95
C PHE A 233 -11.14 10.54 3.88
N LYS A 234 -11.91 10.34 2.81
CA LYS A 234 -12.62 9.09 2.55
C LYS A 234 -11.68 7.89 2.46
N ARG A 235 -10.51 8.05 1.81
CA ARG A 235 -9.48 6.99 1.76
C ARG A 235 -8.89 6.70 3.14
N ILE A 236 -8.60 7.73 3.93
CA ILE A 236 -8.09 7.54 5.30
C ILE A 236 -9.13 6.79 6.14
N GLU A 237 -10.40 7.18 6.08
CA GLU A 237 -11.48 6.49 6.80
C GLU A 237 -11.62 5.02 6.35
N ALA A 238 -11.54 4.77 5.05
CA ALA A 238 -11.59 3.42 4.48
C ALA A 238 -10.42 2.54 4.97
N ILE A 239 -9.19 3.10 5.01
CA ILE A 239 -8.00 2.42 5.52
C ILE A 239 -8.15 2.11 7.00
N GLU A 240 -8.54 3.08 7.81
CA GLU A 240 -8.75 2.87 9.25
C GLU A 240 -9.82 1.82 9.52
N PHE A 241 -10.94 1.90 8.81
CA PHE A 241 -11.99 0.90 8.90
C PHE A 241 -11.42 -0.48 8.57
N THR A 242 -10.72 -0.63 7.45
CA THR A 242 -10.25 -1.92 6.97
C THR A 242 -9.22 -2.55 7.92
N ILE A 243 -8.28 -1.77 8.45
CA ILE A 243 -7.29 -2.24 9.44
C ILE A 243 -7.99 -2.77 10.70
N LYS A 244 -9.03 -2.06 11.18
CA LYS A 244 -9.82 -2.48 12.36
C LYS A 244 -10.63 -3.77 12.11
N HIS A 245 -10.86 -4.16 10.85
CA HIS A 245 -11.74 -5.27 10.45
C HIS A 245 -11.06 -6.39 9.66
N ASP A 246 -9.73 -6.37 9.49
CA ASP A 246 -8.98 -7.41 8.77
C ASP A 246 -9.06 -8.80 9.45
N ASP A 247 -9.28 -8.81 10.76
CA ASP A 247 -9.24 -10.01 11.60
C ASP A 247 -10.61 -10.65 11.87
N GLY A 248 -11.69 -10.21 11.20
CA GLY A 248 -13.05 -10.73 11.41
C GLY A 248 -13.59 -10.55 12.84
N ALA A 249 -12.96 -9.65 13.61
CA ALA A 249 -13.18 -9.51 15.05
C ALA A 249 -14.49 -8.78 15.42
N LEU A 250 -15.16 -8.15 14.45
CA LEU A 250 -16.34 -7.30 14.68
C LEU A 250 -17.46 -7.62 13.67
N PRO A 251 -18.24 -8.70 13.89
CA PRO A 251 -19.39 -9.05 13.06
C PRO A 251 -20.43 -7.94 12.92
N GLU A 252 -20.52 -7.07 13.94
CA GLU A 252 -21.46 -5.95 14.04
C GLU A 252 -21.20 -4.83 13.01
N ASN A 253 -20.00 -4.79 12.41
CA ASN A 253 -19.62 -3.75 11.47
C ASN A 253 -19.60 -4.24 10.01
N LEU A 254 -20.04 -5.48 9.73
CA LEU A 254 -20.20 -5.95 8.35
C LEU A 254 -21.19 -5.09 7.55
N GLU A 255 -22.20 -4.52 8.20
CA GLU A 255 -23.15 -3.60 7.57
C GLU A 255 -22.49 -2.32 7.03
N LYS A 256 -21.48 -1.80 7.75
CA LYS A 256 -20.78 -0.55 7.41
C LYS A 256 -19.70 -0.73 6.33
N ALA A 257 -19.35 -1.97 6.01
CA ALA A 257 -18.40 -2.27 4.95
C ALA A 257 -19.02 -2.04 3.58
N ASP A 258 -18.28 -1.39 2.69
CA ASP A 258 -18.60 -1.28 1.27
C ASP A 258 -18.38 -2.61 0.57
N ILE A 259 -17.34 -3.37 0.96
CA ILE A 259 -16.96 -4.66 0.37
C ILE A 259 -16.67 -5.65 1.51
N VAL A 260 -17.17 -6.88 1.38
CA VAL A 260 -16.90 -7.98 2.31
C VAL A 260 -16.19 -9.11 1.57
N LEU A 261 -14.97 -9.43 1.98
CA LEU A 261 -14.18 -10.51 1.39
C LEU A 261 -14.29 -11.77 2.26
N VAL A 262 -14.74 -12.87 1.66
CA VAL A 262 -14.94 -14.15 2.34
C VAL A 262 -14.01 -15.20 1.74
N GLY A 263 -13.26 -15.93 2.57
CA GLY A 263 -12.43 -17.02 2.03
C GLY A 263 -11.50 -17.65 3.06
N VAL A 264 -10.87 -18.76 2.67
CA VAL A 264 -9.96 -19.55 3.52
C VAL A 264 -8.69 -18.79 3.89
N SER A 265 -7.98 -19.20 4.94
CA SER A 265 -6.73 -18.53 5.32
C SER A 265 -5.71 -18.57 4.16
N ARG A 266 -4.99 -17.45 3.92
CA ARG A 266 -3.98 -17.25 2.85
C ARG A 266 -4.49 -17.01 1.42
N THR A 267 -5.78 -16.74 1.19
CA THR A 267 -6.30 -16.31 -0.13
C THR A 267 -6.00 -14.84 -0.50
N GLY A 268 -4.99 -14.20 0.10
CA GLY A 268 -4.67 -12.80 -0.19
C GLY A 268 -5.68 -11.75 0.32
N LYS A 269 -6.60 -12.08 1.24
CA LYS A 269 -7.61 -11.13 1.78
C LYS A 269 -7.00 -9.84 2.34
N THR A 270 -6.04 -9.93 3.25
CA THR A 270 -5.41 -8.76 3.90
C THR A 270 -4.72 -7.80 2.92
N PRO A 271 -3.86 -8.25 1.99
CA PRO A 271 -3.30 -7.34 0.99
C PRO A 271 -4.38 -6.80 0.04
N LEU A 272 -5.36 -7.61 -0.37
CA LEU A 272 -6.45 -7.17 -1.25
C LEU A 272 -7.35 -6.11 -0.59
N SER A 273 -7.75 -6.33 0.66
CA SER A 273 -8.58 -5.38 1.41
C SER A 273 -7.85 -4.06 1.64
N THR A 274 -6.55 -4.12 1.96
CA THR A 274 -5.72 -2.93 2.12
C THR A 274 -5.61 -2.14 0.80
N TYR A 275 -5.40 -2.82 -0.32
CA TYR A 275 -5.36 -2.19 -1.65
C TYR A 275 -6.70 -1.52 -2.01
N LEU A 276 -7.82 -2.22 -1.79
CA LEU A 276 -9.16 -1.67 -2.02
C LEU A 276 -9.43 -0.46 -1.10
N ALA A 277 -8.95 -0.49 0.14
CA ALA A 277 -9.07 0.63 1.08
C ALA A 277 -8.29 1.87 0.61
N GLN A 278 -7.10 1.69 0.02
CA GLN A 278 -6.36 2.79 -0.62
C GLN A 278 -7.12 3.43 -1.80
N LYS A 279 -8.03 2.68 -2.44
CA LYS A 279 -8.96 3.21 -3.45
C LYS A 279 -10.20 3.90 -2.85
N GLY A 280 -10.39 3.83 -1.53
CA GLY A 280 -11.45 4.51 -0.79
C GLY A 280 -12.64 3.64 -0.38
N TYR A 281 -12.50 2.31 -0.39
CA TYR A 281 -13.56 1.37 -0.01
C TYR A 281 -13.35 0.80 1.39
N LYS A 282 -14.37 0.85 2.24
CA LYS A 282 -14.37 0.19 3.55
C LYS A 282 -14.48 -1.32 3.35
N VAL A 283 -13.40 -2.05 3.58
CA VAL A 283 -13.38 -3.51 3.37
C VAL A 283 -13.39 -4.26 4.70
N SER A 284 -14.18 -5.32 4.79
CA SER A 284 -14.17 -6.24 5.94
C SER A 284 -13.86 -7.66 5.50
N ASN A 285 -13.00 -8.34 6.26
CA ASN A 285 -12.53 -9.68 5.92
C ASN A 285 -13.20 -10.72 6.82
N VAL A 286 -13.96 -11.64 6.23
CA VAL A 286 -14.58 -12.75 6.94
C VAL A 286 -13.85 -14.06 6.62
N PRO A 287 -13.20 -14.66 7.62
CA PRO A 287 -12.47 -15.90 7.40
C PRO A 287 -13.39 -17.12 7.39
N ILE A 288 -13.18 -18.01 6.42
CA ILE A 288 -13.70 -19.37 6.50
C ILE A 288 -12.68 -20.21 7.26
N VAL A 289 -13.12 -20.86 8.35
CA VAL A 289 -12.31 -21.74 9.18
C VAL A 289 -13.13 -22.97 9.54
N ASN A 290 -12.57 -24.16 9.35
CA ASN A 290 -13.26 -25.41 9.65
C ASN A 290 -13.66 -25.50 11.13
N GLY A 291 -14.91 -25.89 11.39
CA GLY A 291 -15.46 -26.02 12.76
C GLY A 291 -15.72 -24.69 13.46
N VAL A 292 -15.75 -23.58 12.72
CA VAL A 292 -16.17 -22.26 13.20
C VAL A 292 -17.28 -21.77 12.29
N ASP A 293 -18.47 -21.56 12.85
CA ASP A 293 -19.61 -21.04 12.10
C ASP A 293 -19.33 -19.59 11.67
N LEU A 294 -19.76 -19.25 10.46
CA LEU A 294 -19.74 -17.87 9.98
C LEU A 294 -20.72 -17.01 10.80
N PRO A 295 -20.40 -15.72 11.01
CA PRO A 295 -21.28 -14.83 11.75
C PRO A 295 -22.62 -14.66 11.01
N ARG A 296 -23.74 -14.69 11.74
CA ARG A 296 -25.09 -14.52 11.15
C ARG A 296 -25.23 -13.23 10.35
N THR A 297 -24.60 -12.16 10.84
CA THR A 297 -24.58 -10.85 10.19
C THR A 297 -24.00 -10.90 8.76
N LEU A 298 -23.14 -11.88 8.42
CA LEU A 298 -22.67 -12.06 7.04
C LEU A 298 -23.79 -12.41 6.06
N PHE A 299 -24.82 -13.12 6.52
CA PHE A 299 -25.94 -13.54 5.69
C PHE A 299 -27.08 -12.51 5.68
N GLU A 300 -27.04 -11.56 6.61
CA GLU A 300 -28.03 -10.47 6.75
C GLU A 300 -27.64 -9.22 5.95
N VAL A 301 -26.34 -9.03 5.67
CA VAL A 301 -25.87 -7.92 4.83
C VAL A 301 -26.28 -8.06 3.37
N ASP A 302 -26.33 -6.92 2.65
CA ASP A 302 -26.57 -6.91 1.20
C ASP A 302 -25.59 -7.84 0.46
N SER A 303 -26.10 -8.96 -0.06
CA SER A 303 -25.31 -9.97 -0.76
C SER A 303 -24.51 -9.43 -1.95
N ARG A 304 -24.89 -8.27 -2.52
CA ARG A 304 -24.17 -7.64 -3.63
C ARG A 304 -22.76 -7.20 -3.26
N LYS A 305 -22.50 -6.96 -1.97
CA LYS A 305 -21.21 -6.51 -1.45
C LYS A 305 -20.30 -7.63 -0.94
N VAL A 306 -20.77 -8.87 -0.96
CA VAL A 306 -20.03 -10.04 -0.47
C VAL A 306 -19.34 -10.74 -1.64
N PHE A 307 -18.04 -10.98 -1.51
CA PHE A 307 -17.18 -11.59 -2.53
C PHE A 307 -16.44 -12.79 -1.95
N GLY A 308 -16.62 -13.96 -2.55
CA GLY A 308 -15.88 -15.17 -2.21
C GLY A 308 -14.52 -15.18 -2.90
N LEU A 309 -13.47 -15.65 -2.20
CA LEU A 309 -12.15 -15.85 -2.76
C LEU A 309 -11.77 -17.33 -2.69
N MET A 310 -11.39 -17.89 -3.83
CA MET A 310 -10.92 -19.27 -3.99
C MET A 310 -9.51 -19.31 -4.56
N ILE A 311 -8.78 -20.35 -4.21
CA ILE A 311 -7.39 -20.55 -4.61
C ILE A 311 -7.15 -22.04 -4.88
N ASN A 312 -6.22 -22.32 -5.78
CA ASN A 312 -5.74 -23.65 -6.08
C ASN A 312 -5.12 -24.28 -4.82
N PRO A 313 -5.47 -25.54 -4.50
CA PRO A 313 -5.00 -26.21 -3.29
C PRO A 313 -3.46 -26.38 -3.23
N VAL A 314 -2.80 -26.61 -4.37
CA VAL A 314 -1.34 -26.81 -4.45
C VAL A 314 -0.62 -25.49 -4.18
N VAL A 315 -1.07 -24.40 -4.81
CA VAL A 315 -0.52 -23.06 -4.58
C VAL A 315 -0.74 -22.62 -3.14
N LEU A 316 -1.94 -22.85 -2.59
CA LEU A 316 -2.27 -22.54 -1.21
C LEU A 316 -1.40 -23.30 -0.20
N GLN A 317 -1.13 -24.58 -0.46
CA GLN A 317 -0.19 -25.36 0.34
C GLN A 317 1.19 -24.70 0.33
N GLY A 318 1.75 -24.38 -0.84
CA GLY A 318 3.06 -23.75 -0.96
C GLY A 318 3.16 -22.44 -0.17
N ILE A 319 2.13 -21.59 -0.25
CA ILE A 319 2.06 -20.33 0.52
C ILE A 319 2.04 -20.61 2.04
N ARG A 320 1.31 -21.64 2.48
CA ARG A 320 1.24 -22.03 3.90
C ARG A 320 2.56 -22.59 4.41
N GLU A 321 3.24 -23.41 3.63
CA GLU A 321 4.57 -23.94 3.96
C GLU A 321 5.61 -22.83 4.07
N ALA A 322 5.67 -21.92 3.09
CA ALA A 322 6.59 -20.78 3.13
C ALA A 322 6.39 -19.93 4.39
N ARG A 323 5.13 -19.70 4.79
CA ARG A 323 4.80 -18.95 6.00
C ARG A 323 5.09 -19.73 7.28
N ALA A 324 4.83 -21.03 7.33
CA ALA A 324 5.12 -21.83 8.51
C ALA A 324 6.64 -21.84 8.80
N LYS A 325 7.44 -22.01 7.75
CA LYS A 325 8.90 -21.84 7.78
C LYS A 325 9.32 -20.46 8.29
N SER A 326 8.73 -19.38 7.78
CA SER A 326 9.09 -18.01 8.21
C SER A 326 8.74 -17.73 9.67
N LEU A 327 7.79 -18.46 10.26
CA LEU A 327 7.35 -18.30 11.65
C LEU A 327 8.07 -19.25 12.63
N GLY A 328 8.93 -20.14 12.15
CA GLY A 328 9.62 -21.13 12.99
C GLY A 328 8.67 -22.05 13.75
N LEU A 329 7.47 -22.31 13.21
CA LEU A 329 6.48 -23.19 13.84
C LEU A 329 6.97 -24.64 13.80
N GLY A 330 6.99 -25.33 14.94
CA GLY A 330 7.47 -26.70 15.05
C GLY A 330 6.65 -27.73 14.25
N SER A 331 7.33 -28.82 13.89
CA SER A 331 6.90 -29.86 12.93
C SER A 331 5.49 -30.41 13.11
N GLY A 332 4.95 -30.52 14.33
CA GLY A 332 3.61 -31.11 14.54
C GLY A 332 2.41 -30.28 14.09
N PHE A 333 2.50 -28.94 14.15
CA PHE A 333 1.40 -28.04 13.77
C PHE A 333 1.54 -27.53 12.33
N GLU A 334 2.79 -27.33 11.89
CA GLU A 334 3.13 -27.05 10.50
C GLU A 334 2.55 -28.11 9.57
N ILE A 335 2.77 -29.40 9.87
CA ILE A 335 2.29 -30.53 9.05
C ILE A 335 0.78 -30.48 8.83
N LYS A 336 -0.07 -30.25 9.85
CA LYS A 336 -1.54 -30.23 9.68
C LYS A 336 -2.09 -28.95 9.02
N TYR A 337 -1.39 -27.82 9.15
CA TYR A 337 -1.83 -26.55 8.58
C TYR A 337 -1.53 -26.45 7.09
N SER A 338 -0.38 -27.00 6.66
CA SER A 338 0.02 -27.08 5.26
C SER A 338 -0.35 -28.42 4.59
N GLU A 339 -0.81 -29.44 5.33
CA GLU A 339 -1.20 -30.73 4.74
C GLU A 339 -2.19 -30.52 3.60
N LEU A 340 -1.86 -31.03 2.41
CA LEU A 340 -2.70 -30.89 1.23
C LEU A 340 -4.11 -31.45 1.45
N ARG A 341 -4.25 -32.50 2.26
CA ARG A 341 -5.55 -33.06 2.65
C ARG A 341 -6.39 -32.04 3.44
N SER A 342 -5.82 -31.46 4.48
CA SER A 342 -6.45 -30.44 5.33
C SER A 342 -6.82 -29.20 4.50
N VAL A 343 -5.94 -28.76 3.61
CA VAL A 343 -6.18 -27.65 2.67
C VAL A 343 -7.38 -27.94 1.75
N ARG A 344 -7.43 -29.15 1.16
CA ARG A 344 -8.57 -29.57 0.33
C ARG A 344 -9.87 -29.61 1.12
N GLU A 345 -9.86 -30.16 2.34
CA GLU A 345 -11.05 -30.21 3.20
C GLU A 345 -11.57 -28.80 3.55
N GLU A 346 -10.69 -27.83 3.80
CA GLU A 346 -11.05 -26.41 4.03
C GLU A 346 -11.62 -25.75 2.77
N LEU A 347 -11.02 -26.01 1.60
CA LEU A 347 -11.52 -25.48 0.32
C LEU A 347 -12.87 -26.10 -0.08
N GLU A 348 -13.09 -27.39 0.15
CA GLU A 348 -14.39 -28.03 -0.08
C GLU A 348 -15.48 -27.52 0.88
N HIS A 349 -15.10 -27.20 2.12
CA HIS A 349 -16.00 -26.50 3.03
C HIS A 349 -16.35 -25.08 2.52
N ALA A 350 -15.37 -24.32 2.04
CA ALA A 350 -15.61 -23.01 1.44
C ALA A 350 -16.51 -23.08 0.20
N LYS A 351 -16.28 -24.06 -0.70
CA LYS A 351 -17.14 -24.30 -1.87
C LYS A 351 -18.59 -24.56 -1.50
N ARG A 352 -18.85 -25.35 -0.44
CA ARG A 352 -20.21 -25.59 0.05
C ARG A 352 -20.89 -24.31 0.52
N ILE A 353 -20.19 -23.50 1.32
CA ILE A 353 -20.69 -22.18 1.75
C ILE A 353 -21.03 -21.31 0.54
N PHE A 354 -20.17 -21.27 -0.48
CA PHE A 354 -20.44 -20.48 -1.69
C PHE A 354 -21.58 -21.04 -2.53
N ALA A 355 -21.74 -22.37 -2.60
CA ALA A 355 -22.86 -23.01 -3.29
C ALA A 355 -24.21 -22.71 -2.61
N GLU A 356 -24.22 -22.60 -1.28
CA GLU A 356 -25.39 -22.17 -0.50
C GLU A 356 -25.72 -20.67 -0.70
N ASN A 357 -24.78 -19.88 -1.24
CA ASN A 357 -24.90 -18.42 -1.41
C ASN A 357 -24.60 -17.99 -2.87
N PRO A 358 -25.44 -18.38 -3.85
CA PRO A 358 -25.16 -18.20 -5.28
C PRO A 358 -25.05 -16.74 -5.74
N SER A 359 -25.55 -15.78 -4.94
CA SER A 359 -25.39 -14.34 -5.20
C SER A 359 -23.96 -13.84 -5.02
N TRP A 360 -23.14 -14.55 -4.24
CA TRP A 360 -21.76 -14.16 -3.97
C TRP A 360 -20.87 -14.59 -5.16
N PRO A 361 -20.24 -13.64 -5.86
CA PRO A 361 -19.30 -13.98 -6.90
C PRO A 361 -18.06 -14.57 -6.25
N VAL A 362 -17.60 -15.69 -6.79
CA VAL A 362 -16.41 -16.40 -6.32
C VAL A 362 -15.27 -16.11 -7.28
N ILE A 363 -14.24 -15.43 -6.78
CA ILE A 363 -13.09 -15.00 -7.55
C ILE A 363 -11.94 -15.96 -7.27
N GLU A 364 -11.44 -16.57 -8.35
CA GLU A 364 -10.22 -17.36 -8.30
C GLU A 364 -8.99 -16.43 -8.26
N VAL A 365 -8.14 -16.58 -7.24
CA VAL A 365 -6.99 -15.70 -6.99
C VAL A 365 -5.64 -16.37 -7.27
N THR A 366 -5.63 -17.60 -7.79
CA THR A 366 -4.40 -18.34 -8.11
C THR A 366 -3.54 -17.58 -9.11
N GLU A 367 -2.28 -17.32 -8.74
CA GLU A 367 -1.27 -16.65 -9.59
C GLU A 367 -1.70 -15.28 -10.13
N ARG A 368 -2.69 -14.64 -9.49
CA ARG A 368 -3.16 -13.30 -9.86
C ARG A 368 -2.52 -12.23 -8.99
N ALA A 369 -2.23 -11.09 -9.60
CA ALA A 369 -1.82 -9.91 -8.86
C ALA A 369 -2.99 -9.37 -8.00
N ILE A 370 -2.65 -8.63 -6.95
CA ILE A 370 -3.64 -8.02 -6.05
C ILE A 370 -4.45 -6.97 -6.80
N GLU A 371 -3.80 -6.20 -7.67
CA GLU A 371 -4.35 -5.16 -8.52
C GLU A 371 -5.40 -5.73 -9.49
N GLU A 372 -5.11 -6.88 -10.11
CA GLU A 372 -6.01 -7.57 -11.02
C GLU A 372 -7.25 -8.08 -10.29
N THR A 373 -7.04 -8.71 -9.13
CA THR A 373 -8.14 -9.20 -8.29
C THR A 373 -9.02 -8.05 -7.81
N ALA A 374 -8.41 -6.93 -7.40
CA ALA A 374 -9.12 -5.72 -7.01
C ALA A 374 -9.93 -5.14 -8.18
N ALA A 375 -9.38 -5.11 -9.40
CA ALA A 375 -10.11 -4.66 -10.58
C ALA A 375 -11.36 -5.50 -10.85
N VAL A 376 -11.29 -6.82 -10.69
CA VAL A 376 -12.45 -7.72 -10.82
C VAL A 376 -13.50 -7.44 -9.74
N VAL A 377 -13.09 -7.32 -8.47
CA VAL A 377 -13.99 -6.99 -7.36
C VAL A 377 -14.70 -5.67 -7.61
N LEU A 378 -13.95 -4.61 -7.96
CA LEU A 378 -14.51 -3.26 -8.17
C LEU A 378 -15.45 -3.19 -9.37
N ARG A 379 -15.13 -3.91 -10.46
CA ARG A 379 -16.02 -4.00 -11.62
C ARG A 379 -17.36 -4.64 -11.22
N LEU A 380 -17.31 -5.81 -10.58
CA LEU A 380 -18.52 -6.50 -10.12
C LEU A 380 -19.29 -5.68 -9.08
N TYR A 381 -18.59 -4.95 -8.22
CA TYR A 381 -19.20 -4.06 -7.24
C TYR A 381 -19.97 -2.92 -7.94
N ASP A 382 -19.35 -2.19 -8.86
CA ASP A 382 -20.01 -1.07 -9.56
C ASP A 382 -21.18 -1.54 -10.45
N GLU A 383 -21.01 -2.66 -11.15
CA GLU A 383 -22.06 -3.32 -11.96
C GLU A 383 -23.33 -3.61 -11.16
N ARG A 384 -23.17 -4.03 -9.90
CA ARG A 384 -24.29 -4.41 -9.03
C ARG A 384 -24.92 -3.23 -8.31
N GLN A 385 -24.17 -2.13 -8.16
CA GLN A 385 -24.67 -0.89 -7.60
C GLN A 385 -25.35 0.00 -8.65
N SER A 386 -24.94 -0.11 -9.92
CA SER A 386 -25.48 0.69 -11.01
C SER A 386 -26.10 -0.19 -12.09
N ASN A 387 -27.44 -0.13 -12.26
CA ASN A 387 -28.16 -0.77 -13.36
C ASN A 387 -27.89 -0.02 -14.69
N ARG A 388 -26.64 0.01 -15.13
CA ARG A 388 -26.20 0.68 -16.35
C ARG A 388 -26.15 -0.31 -17.50
N ALA A 389 -26.44 0.19 -18.71
CA ALA A 389 -26.37 -0.61 -19.93
C ALA A 389 -24.96 -1.12 -20.26
N MET A 390 -23.92 -0.40 -19.82
CA MET A 390 -22.53 -0.82 -19.95
C MET A 390 -21.82 -0.82 -18.58
N PRO A 391 -21.16 -1.92 -18.20
CA PRO A 391 -20.41 -2.03 -16.97
C PRO A 391 -19.16 -1.14 -17.00
N ARG A 392 -18.97 -0.27 -15.99
CA ARG A 392 -17.79 0.61 -15.90
C ARG A 392 -17.60 1.15 -14.50
N ILE A 393 -16.36 1.30 -14.05
CA ILE A 393 -16.06 2.04 -12.81
C ILE A 393 -16.07 3.54 -13.15
N SER A 394 -16.90 4.34 -12.45
CA SER A 394 -17.01 5.78 -12.70
C SER A 394 -16.60 6.61 -11.50
N LYS A 395 -15.94 7.74 -11.75
CA LYS A 395 -15.60 8.73 -10.72
C LYS A 395 -15.91 10.14 -11.23
N CYS A 396 -16.56 10.95 -10.40
CA CYS A 396 -16.70 12.39 -10.63
C CYS A 396 -15.48 13.11 -10.05
N TYR A 397 -14.99 14.12 -10.77
CA TYR A 397 -13.86 14.97 -10.36
C TYR A 397 -14.33 16.39 -10.08
#